data_AF-E4TXQ2-F1
#
_entry.id   AF-E4TXQ2-F1
#
_cell.length_a   1.000
_cell.length_b   1.000
_cell.length_c   1.000
_cell.angle_alpha   90.00
_cell.angle_beta   90.00
_cell.angle_gamma   90.00
#
_symmetry.space_group_name_H-M   'P 1'
#
loop_
_entity.id
_entity.type
_entity.pdbx_description
1 polymer ?
#
loop_
_entity_poly.entity_id
_entity_poly.type
_entity_poly.pdbx_seq_one_letter_code
_entity_poly.pdbx_strand_id
1 'polypeptide(L)' 'MYRMTYNHLNTTGCSARGIAKRESKEELLKLAEELKGSICNVEIRPIEGSVEKRLPMELFVNMKELR' A
#
# COMPACT_ATOMS: atom_id res chain seq x y z
N MET A 1 -9.64 -6.02 -4.50
CA MET A 1 -9.50 -4.81 -3.64
C MET A 1 -8.42 -3.92 -4.24
N TYR A 2 -8.59 -2.60 -4.21
CA TYR A 2 -7.63 -1.62 -4.72
C TYR A 2 -7.07 -0.75 -3.59
N ARG A 3 -5.83 -0.29 -3.77
CA ARG A 3 -5.14 0.64 -2.88
C ARG A 3 -4.79 1.90 -3.65
N MET A 4 -5.17 3.05 -3.11
CA MET A 4 -4.71 4.35 -3.53
C MET A 4 -3.72 4.91 -2.51
N THR A 5 -2.59 5.43 -2.96
CA THR A 5 -1.68 6.23 -2.13
C THR A 5 -1.55 7.63 -2.69
N TYR A 6 -1.48 8.62 -1.80
CA TYR A 6 -1.38 10.02 -2.19
C TYR A 6 -0.59 10.81 -1.14
N ASN A 7 -0.05 11.95 -1.54
CA ASN A 7 0.59 12.92 -0.66
C ASN A 7 -0.36 14.10 -0.43
N HIS A 8 -0.21 14.81 0.68
CA HIS A 8 -0.96 16.04 0.94
C HIS A 8 -0.17 17.26 0.44
N LEU A 9 -0.86 18.19 -0.23
CA LEU A 9 -0.25 19.37 -0.85
C LEU A 9 0.28 20.39 0.17
N ASN A 10 -0.39 20.55 1.32
CA ASN A 10 -0.12 21.64 2.27
C ASN A 10 0.67 21.22 3.52
N THR A 11 1.28 20.03 3.55
CA THR A 11 2.05 19.60 4.72
C THR A 11 3.53 20.01 4.56
N THR A 12 3.93 21.06 5.29
CA THR A 12 5.33 21.50 5.42
C THR A 12 6.11 20.43 6.20
N GLY A 13 6.60 19.42 5.47
CA GLY A 13 7.21 18.21 6.04
C GLY A 13 6.71 16.98 5.30
N CYS A 14 7.43 16.60 4.24
CA CYS A 14 7.11 15.51 3.31
C CYS A 14 7.13 14.12 4.00
N SER A 15 6.13 13.79 4.81
CA SER A 15 6.07 12.48 5.49
C SER A 15 4.68 11.85 5.58
N ALA A 16 3.59 12.63 5.44
CA ALA A 16 2.24 12.09 5.56
C ALA A 16 1.71 11.56 4.21
N ARG A 17 2.05 10.30 3.88
CA ARG A 17 1.49 9.58 2.73
C ARG A 17 0.15 8.94 3.14
N GLY A 18 -0.94 9.43 2.59
CA GLY A 18 -2.28 8.87 2.79
C GLY A 18 -2.45 7.55 2.04
N ILE A 19 -3.18 6.61 2.64
CA ILE A 19 -3.53 5.32 2.03
C ILE A 19 -5.04 5.14 2.12
N ALA A 20 -5.70 4.99 0.97
CA ALA A 20 -7.11 4.63 0.87
C ALA A 20 -7.27 3.24 0.26
N LYS A 21 -8.19 2.44 0.78
CA LYS A 21 -8.50 1.10 0.26
C LYS A 21 -9.99 1.02 -0.06
N ARG A 22 -10.32 0.53 -1.24
CA ARG A 22 -11.71 0.34 -1.73
C ARG A 22 -11.82 -0.93 -2.54
N GLU A 23 -13.04 -1.38 -2.79
CA GLU A 23 -13.30 -2.60 -3.56
C GLU A 23 -13.14 -2.38 -5.07
N SER A 24 -13.51 -1.19 -5.55
CA SER A 24 -13.49 -0.82 -6.96
C SER A 24 -12.53 0.33 -7.26
N LYS A 25 -11.95 0.32 -8.47
CA LYS A 25 -11.06 1.40 -8.96
C LYS A 25 -11.80 2.72 -9.13
N GLU A 26 -13.06 2.68 -9.58
CA GLU A 26 -13.88 3.86 -9.84
C GLU A 26 -14.12 4.70 -8.59
N GLU A 27 -14.31 4.05 -7.44
CA GLU A 27 -14.46 4.74 -6.15
C GLU A 27 -13.20 5.50 -5.75
N LEU A 28 -12.02 4.93 -6.04
CA LEU A 28 -10.74 5.60 -5.77
C LEU A 28 -10.51 6.78 -6.72
N LEU A 29 -10.98 6.68 -7.97
CA LEU A 29 -10.90 7.78 -8.93
C LEU A 29 -11.80 8.95 -8.50
N LYS A 30 -13.05 8.68 -8.11
CA LYS A 30 -13.95 9.71 -7.55
C LYS A 30 -13.34 10.39 -6.33
N LEU A 31 -12.82 9.59 -5.39
CA LEU A 31 -12.16 10.11 -4.20
C LEU A 31 -10.94 11.00 -4.55
N ALA A 32 -10.15 10.60 -5.56
CA ALA A 32 -9.03 11.40 -6.02
C ALA A 32 -9.46 12.73 -6.67
N GLU A 33 -10.59 12.74 -7.39
CA GLU A 33 -11.17 13.96 -7.95
C GLU A 33 -11.68 14.91 -6.85
N GLU A 34 -12.42 14.39 -5.87
CA GLU A 34 -12.91 15.19 -4.72
C GLU A 34 -11.76 15.82 -3.93
N LEU A 35 -10.63 15.11 -3.83
CA LEU A 35 -9.46 15.54 -3.07
C LEU A 35 -8.41 16.26 -3.91
N LYS A 36 -8.61 16.45 -5.22
CA LYS A 36 -7.60 16.99 -6.17
C LYS A 36 -6.99 18.34 -5.74
N GLY A 37 -7.72 19.14 -4.96
CA GLY A 37 -7.22 20.41 -4.40
C GLY A 37 -6.36 20.28 -3.13
N SER A 38 -6.31 19.09 -2.52
CA SER A 38 -5.63 18.83 -1.24
C SER A 38 -4.57 17.74 -1.33
N ILE A 39 -4.61 16.91 -2.38
CA ILE A 39 -3.68 15.79 -2.56
C ILE A 39 -2.89 15.89 -3.87
N CYS A 40 -1.71 15.27 -3.89
CA CYS A 40 -0.83 15.17 -5.04
C CYS A 40 -0.19 13.78 -5.12
N ASN A 41 0.44 13.43 -6.25
CA ASN A 41 1.15 12.16 -6.44
C ASN A 41 0.29 10.91 -6.18
N VAL A 42 -0.92 10.90 -6.74
CA VAL A 42 -1.90 9.82 -6.58
C VAL A 42 -1.47 8.57 -7.37
N GLU A 43 -1.37 7.43 -6.69
CA GLU A 43 -1.06 6.14 -7.29
C GLU A 43 -2.10 5.11 -6.88
N ILE A 44 -2.79 4.50 -7.85
CA ILE A 44 -3.81 3.45 -7.62
C ILE A 44 -3.27 2.13 -8.15
N ARG A 45 -3.18 1.12 -7.28
CA ARG A 45 -2.78 -0.24 -7.65
C ARG A 45 -3.83 -1.26 -7.19
N PRO A 46 -4.09 -2.32 -7.97
CA PRO A 46 -4.81 -3.47 -7.45
C PRO A 46 -4.00 -4.09 -6.30
N ILE A 47 -4.69 -4.43 -5.22
CA ILE A 47 -4.12 -5.29 -4.18
C ILE A 47 -4.24 -6.70 -4.74
N GLU A 48 -3.28 -7.07 -5.58
CA GLU A 48 -3.03 -8.48 -5.85
C GLU A 48 -2.57 -9.06 -4.52
N GLY A 49 -3.31 -10.03 -4.01
CA GLY A 49 -2.96 -10.78 -2.81
C GLY A 49 -1.60 -11.41 -3.05
N SER A 50 -0.54 -10.68 -2.73
CA SER A 50 0.76 -11.24 -2.44
C SER A 50 0.50 -12.05 -1.19
N VAL A 51 0.12 -13.31 -1.42
CA VAL A 51 0.32 -14.39 -0.46
C VAL A 51 1.78 -14.20 -0.08
N GLU A 52 2.01 -13.56 1.07
CA GLU A 52 3.30 -13.61 1.72
C GLU A 52 3.57 -15.10 1.79
N LYS A 53 4.46 -15.58 0.91
CA LYS A 53 5.09 -16.88 1.08
C LYS A 53 5.90 -16.71 2.36
N ARG A 54 5.22 -16.80 3.51
CA ARG A 54 5.84 -17.04 4.80
C ARG A 54 6.63 -18.31 4.54
N LEU A 55 7.94 -18.16 4.45
CA LEU A 55 8.82 -19.30 4.37
C LEU A 55 8.46 -20.17 5.57
N PRO A 56 8.12 -21.45 5.37
CA PRO A 56 7.78 -22.33 6.48
C PRO A 56 8.95 -22.32 7.47
N MET A 57 8.66 -22.15 8.76
CA MET A 57 9.68 -22.10 9.82
C MET A 57 10.54 -23.39 9.87
N GLU A 58 10.09 -24.45 9.20
CA GLU A 58 10.81 -25.72 9.03
C GLU A 58 12.17 -25.57 8.34
N LEU A 59 12.37 -24.55 7.50
CA LEU A 59 13.67 -24.26 6.87
C LEU A 59 14.76 -23.80 7.85
N PHE A 60 14.39 -23.33 9.05
CA PHE A 60 15.35 -22.85 10.05
C PHE A 60 15.83 -23.93 11.02
N VAL A 61 15.24 -25.13 11.00
CA VAL A 61 15.59 -26.21 11.94
C VAL A 61 16.91 -26.88 11.56
N ASN A 62 17.30 -26.88 10.28
CA ASN A 62 18.45 -27.63 9.79
C ASN A 62 19.83 -26.94 9.95
N MET A 63 19.91 -25.71 10.47
CA MET A 63 21.19 -25.02 10.69
C MET A 63 21.80 -25.27 12.08
N LYS A 64 21.11 -26.00 12.98
CA LYS A 64 21.60 -26.24 14.34
C LYS A 64 22.53 -27.45 14.47
N GLU A 65 22.69 -28.25 13.41
CA GLU A 65 23.51 -29.48 13.39
C GLU A 65 24.87 -29.34 12.70
N LEU A 66 25.32 -28.12 12.37
CA LEU A 66 26.74 -27.87 12.08
C LEU A 66 27.44 -27.46 13.38
N ARG A 67 27.82 -28.45 14.20
CA ARG A 67 28.74 -28.23 15.32
C ARG A 67 29.70 -29.39 15.46
#